data_AF-A0A1I8B9L0-F1
#
_entry.id   AF-A0A1I8B9L0-F1
#
_cell.length_a   1.000
_cell.length_b   1.000
_cell.length_c   1.000
_cell.angle_alpha   90.00
_cell.angle_beta   90.00
_cell.angle_gamma   90.00
#
_symmetry.space_group_name_H-M   'P 1'
#
loop_
_entity.id
_entity.type
_entity.pdbx_description
1 polymer ?
#
loop_
_entity_poly.entity_id
_entity_poly.type
_entity_poly.pdbx_seq_one_letter_code
_entity_poly.pdbx_strand_id
1 'polypeptide(L)'
;MERKKRHCLNCGVTKTSFWRRHPENKKDLCNACGKKQQIKVHNELGDRKCDICGTTKTPNWRRHSENKQYLCNACGITHHGYNKTKKIFKRKNFELKNKLERK
;
A
#
# COMPACT_ATOMS: atom_id res chain seq x y z
N MET A 1 24.01 26.72 -7.19
CA MET A 1 22.86 26.69 -6.26
C MET A 1 23.14 25.64 -5.19
N GLU A 2 23.34 26.04 -3.94
CA GLU A 2 23.62 25.13 -2.82
C GLU A 2 22.37 24.29 -2.49
N ARG A 3 22.46 22.95 -2.55
CA ARG A 3 21.34 22.06 -2.17
C ARG A 3 21.13 22.18 -0.65
N LYS A 4 19.99 22.76 -0.24
CA LYS A 4 19.58 22.83 1.16
C LYS A 4 19.68 21.44 1.82
N LYS A 5 20.54 21.31 2.84
CA LYS A 5 20.72 20.06 3.59
C LYS A 5 19.43 19.75 4.35
N ARG A 6 18.71 18.73 3.91
CA ARG A 6 17.46 18.27 4.51
C ARG A 6 17.73 17.22 5.59
N HIS A 7 17.11 17.34 6.75
CA HIS A 7 17.12 16.34 7.81
C HIS A 7 15.69 16.02 8.25
N CYS A 8 15.46 14.78 8.69
CA CYS A 8 14.17 14.37 9.22
C CYS A 8 13.91 15.02 10.58
N LEU A 9 12.75 15.67 10.75
CA LEU A 9 12.34 16.25 12.03
C LEU A 9 12.31 15.22 13.17
N ASN A 10 11.90 13.99 12.87
CA ASN A 10 11.63 12.98 13.91
C ASN A 10 12.85 12.10 14.27
N CYS A 11 13.84 11.97 13.38
CA CYS A 11 14.98 11.08 13.63
C CYS A 11 16.32 11.60 13.11
N GLY A 12 16.39 12.83 12.60
CA GLY A 12 17.64 13.47 12.19
C GLY A 12 18.30 12.93 10.93
N VAL A 13 17.83 11.81 10.35
CA VAL A 13 18.47 11.22 9.16
C VAL A 13 18.53 12.25 8.03
N THR A 14 19.67 12.30 7.35
CA THR A 14 19.95 13.21 6.22
C THR A 14 19.81 12.52 4.87
N LYS A 15 19.61 11.20 4.87
CA LYS A 15 19.39 10.37 3.68
C LYS A 15 18.17 9.48 3.90
N THR A 16 17.32 9.38 2.88
CA THR A 16 16.13 8.54 2.88
C THR A 16 15.67 8.29 1.45
N SER A 17 14.96 7.19 1.20
CA SER A 17 14.47 6.83 -0.14
C SER A 17 13.44 7.82 -0.69
N PHE A 18 12.69 8.47 0.19
CA PHE A 18 11.68 9.45 -0.19
C PHE A 18 11.42 10.42 0.98
N TRP A 19 11.49 11.71 0.69
CA TRP A 19 11.17 12.75 1.67
C TRP A 19 9.67 13.04 1.68
N ARG A 20 9.07 12.98 2.87
CA ARG A 20 7.68 13.33 3.14
C ARG A 20 7.62 14.70 3.82
N ARG A 21 6.46 15.36 3.80
CA ARG A 21 6.21 16.58 4.57
C ARG A 21 5.23 16.32 5.70
N HIS A 22 5.50 16.91 6.84
CA HIS A 22 4.55 16.94 7.96
C HIS A 22 3.27 17.69 7.54
N PRO A 23 2.05 17.19 7.86
CA PRO A 23 0.80 17.78 7.39
C PRO A 23 0.60 19.22 7.88
N GLU A 24 1.02 19.50 9.11
CA GLU A 24 0.80 20.79 9.77
C GLU A 24 1.95 21.79 9.50
N ASN A 25 3.14 21.54 10.06
CA ASN A 25 4.27 22.46 9.99
C ASN A 25 5.12 22.37 8.70
N LYS A 26 4.74 21.53 7.72
CA LYS A 26 5.44 21.32 6.43
C LYS A 26 6.93 20.92 6.54
N LYS A 27 7.43 20.58 7.75
CA LYS A 27 8.82 20.15 7.96
C LYS A 27 9.08 18.79 7.32
N ASP A 28 10.34 18.56 6.99
CA ASP A 28 10.76 17.36 6.27
C ASP A 28 10.79 16.12 7.18
N LEU A 29 10.22 15.02 6.69
CA LEU A 29 10.19 13.72 7.34
C LEU A 29 10.81 12.67 6.42
N CYS A 30 11.55 11.73 6.99
CA CYS A 30 12.00 10.58 6.22
C CYS A 30 10.80 9.66 5.88
N ASN A 31 10.98 8.78 4.88
CA ASN A 31 9.91 7.89 4.44
C ASN A 31 9.33 7.05 5.59
N ALA A 32 10.20 6.53 6.46
CA ALA A 32 9.81 5.71 7.59
C ALA A 32 9.01 6.50 8.64
N CYS A 33 9.52 7.67 9.06
CA CYS A 33 8.84 8.52 10.04
C CYS A 33 7.49 9.02 9.53
N GLY A 34 7.43 9.49 8.29
CA GLY A 34 6.17 9.96 7.71
C GLY A 34 5.13 8.82 7.54
N LYS A 35 5.56 7.60 7.18
CA LYS A 35 4.64 6.45 7.15
C LYS A 35 4.13 6.07 8.54
N LYS A 36 5.00 6.02 9.55
CA LYS A 36 4.61 5.74 10.95
C LYS A 36 3.57 6.74 11.45
N GLN A 37 3.77 8.03 11.15
CA GLN A 37 2.81 9.08 11.49
C GLN A 37 1.45 8.86 10.81
N GLN A 38 1.43 8.58 9.50
CA GLN A 38 0.18 8.29 8.79
C GLN A 38 -0.56 7.08 9.36
N ILE A 39 0.17 6.01 9.68
CA ILE A 39 -0.41 4.79 10.27
C ILE A 39 -1.04 5.09 11.62
N LYS A 40 -0.35 5.85 12.48
CA LYS A 40 -0.89 6.27 13.79
C LYS A 40 -2.20 7.03 13.61
N VAL A 41 -2.19 8.08 12.78
CA VAL A 41 -3.38 8.90 12.51
C VAL A 41 -4.56 8.05 12.04
N HIS A 42 -4.38 7.18 11.06
CA HIS A 42 -5.48 6.35 10.55
C HIS A 42 -5.98 5.29 11.55
N ASN A 43 -5.07 4.73 12.35
CA ASN A 43 -5.46 3.75 13.36
C ASN A 43 -6.12 4.40 14.59
N GLU A 44 -5.84 5.67 14.87
CA GLU A 44 -6.41 6.44 15.98
C GLU A 44 -7.76 7.06 15.60
N LEU A 45 -7.89 7.61 14.39
CA LEU A 45 -9.16 8.19 13.91
C LEU A 45 -10.23 7.13 13.66
N GLY A 46 -9.84 5.88 13.39
CA GLY A 46 -10.80 4.82 13.05
C GLY A 46 -11.59 5.11 11.77
N ASP A 47 -11.08 5.98 10.89
CA ASP A 47 -11.75 6.46 9.68
C ASP A 47 -11.93 5.37 8.60
N ARG A 48 -11.36 4.19 8.83
CA ARG A 48 -11.30 3.08 7.87
C ARG A 48 -11.56 1.76 8.57
N LYS A 49 -12.39 0.94 7.95
CA LYS A 49 -12.57 -0.48 8.28
C LYS A 49 -12.26 -1.35 7.07
N CYS A 50 -11.65 -2.49 7.30
CA CYS A 50 -11.44 -3.49 6.26
C CYS A 50 -12.78 -4.08 5.85
N ASP A 51 -13.09 -4.09 4.55
CA ASP A 51 -14.32 -4.67 4.04
C ASP A 51 -14.40 -6.20 4.26
N ILE A 52 -13.25 -6.88 4.27
CA ILE A 52 -13.18 -8.34 4.40
C ILE A 52 -13.21 -8.82 5.86
N CYS A 53 -12.39 -8.23 6.73
CA CYS A 53 -12.23 -8.71 8.12
C CYS A 53 -12.68 -7.72 9.19
N GLY A 54 -13.18 -6.55 8.80
CA GLY A 54 -13.66 -5.54 9.74
C GLY A 54 -12.58 -4.80 10.54
N THR A 55 -11.31 -5.19 10.51
CA THR A 55 -10.27 -4.50 11.30
C THR A 55 -10.22 -3.02 10.98
N THR A 56 -10.10 -2.19 12.01
CA THR A 56 -9.89 -0.74 11.93
C THR A 56 -8.42 -0.36 12.14
N LYS A 57 -7.55 -1.34 12.39
CA LYS A 57 -6.12 -1.15 12.61
C LYS A 57 -5.32 -2.00 11.64
N THR A 58 -4.39 -1.39 10.93
CA THR A 58 -3.51 -2.11 10.01
C THR A 58 -2.21 -1.35 9.74
N PRO A 59 -1.07 -2.02 9.48
CA PRO A 59 0.18 -1.35 9.14
C PRO A 59 0.16 -0.65 7.79
N ASN A 60 -0.76 -1.00 6.87
CA ASN A 60 -0.92 -0.31 5.60
C ASN A 60 -2.32 -0.54 5.03
N TRP A 61 -3.05 0.54 4.80
CA TRP A 61 -4.34 0.49 4.13
C TRP A 61 -4.15 0.31 2.61
N ARG A 62 -4.90 -0.62 2.02
CA ARG A 62 -4.97 -0.87 0.58
C ARG A 62 -6.36 -0.49 0.07
N ARG A 63 -6.48 -0.23 -1.24
CA ARG A 63 -7.76 0.03 -1.90
C ARG A 63 -8.18 -1.20 -2.70
N HIS A 64 -9.45 -1.56 -2.62
CA HIS A 64 -10.06 -2.53 -3.51
C HIS A 64 -10.11 -1.95 -4.94
N SER A 65 -9.77 -2.75 -5.94
CA SER A 65 -9.63 -2.29 -7.33
C SER A 65 -10.97 -1.92 -7.98
N GLU A 66 -12.08 -2.48 -7.50
CA GLU A 66 -13.37 -2.39 -8.18
C GLU A 66 -14.32 -1.36 -7.55
N ASN A 67 -14.36 -1.27 -6.21
CA ASN A 67 -15.38 -0.51 -5.49
C ASN A 67 -14.78 0.57 -4.56
N LYS A 68 -13.48 0.85 -4.67
CA LYS A 68 -12.73 1.86 -3.90
C LYS A 68 -12.79 1.67 -2.37
N GLN A 69 -13.31 0.55 -1.86
CA GLN A 69 -13.35 0.25 -0.43
C GLN A 69 -11.95 -0.02 0.14
N TYR A 70 -11.82 0.11 1.46
CA TYR A 70 -10.55 -0.10 2.16
C TYR A 70 -10.36 -1.57 2.53
N LEU A 71 -9.15 -2.06 2.30
CA LEU A 71 -8.68 -3.36 2.76
C LEU A 71 -7.50 -3.18 3.70
N CYS A 72 -7.43 -4.01 4.73
CA CYS A 72 -6.22 -4.10 5.53
C CYS A 72 -5.06 -4.67 4.71
N ASN A 73 -3.82 -4.51 5.18
CA ASN A 73 -2.65 -4.97 4.43
C ASN A 73 -2.72 -6.47 4.10
N ALA A 74 -3.12 -7.30 5.07
CA ALA A 74 -3.22 -8.75 4.90
C ALA A 74 -4.29 -9.12 3.87
N CYS A 75 -5.54 -8.70 4.08
CA CYS A 75 -6.65 -8.99 3.17
C CYS A 75 -6.39 -8.49 1.74
N GLY A 76 -5.80 -7.30 1.59
CA GLY A 76 -5.48 -6.76 0.27
C GLY A 76 -4.38 -7.53 -0.47
N ILE A 77 -3.38 -8.07 0.25
CA ILE A 77 -2.36 -8.94 -0.37
C ILE A 77 -2.98 -10.27 -0.77
N THR A 78 -3.76 -10.89 0.12
CA THR A 78 -4.41 -12.18 -0.14
C THR A 78 -5.38 -12.10 -1.32
N HIS A 79 -6.24 -11.08 -1.34
CA HIS A 79 -7.22 -10.90 -2.42
C HIS A 79 -6.54 -10.60 -3.77
N HIS A 80 -5.50 -9.76 -3.78
CA HIS A 80 -4.75 -9.47 -5.01
C HIS A 80 -3.97 -10.69 -5.50
N GLY A 81 -3.33 -11.43 -4.58
CA GLY A 81 -2.59 -12.66 -4.88
C GLY A 81 -3.50 -13.73 -5.49
N TYR A 82 -4.67 -13.97 -4.89
CA TYR A 82 -5.68 -14.90 -5.38
C TYR A 82 -6.19 -14.53 -6.77
N ASN A 83 -6.50 -13.25 -7.01
CA ASN A 83 -6.98 -12.81 -8.32
C ASN A 83 -5.89 -12.93 -9.41
N LYS A 84 -4.62 -12.69 -9.05
CA LYS A 84 -3.48 -12.86 -9.97
C LYS A 84 -3.27 -14.34 -10.33
N THR A 85 -3.29 -15.25 -9.35
CA THR A 85 -3.15 -16.70 -9.60
C THR A 85 -4.32 -17.25 -10.41
N LYS A 86 -5.56 -16.85 -10.11
CA LYS A 86 -6.76 -17.21 -10.90
C LYS A 86 -6.66 -16.73 -12.36
N LYS A 87 -6.18 -15.51 -12.60
CA LYS A 87 -5.97 -14.96 -13.96
C LYS A 87 -4.89 -15.75 -14.73
N ILE A 88 -3.80 -16.12 -14.07
CA ILE A 88 -2.72 -16.95 -14.66
C ILE A 88 -3.26 -18.34 -15.03
N PHE A 89 -4.02 -18.98 -14.14
CA PHE A 89 -4.60 -20.31 -14.38
C PHE A 89 -5.59 -20.28 -15.55
N LYS A 90 -6.49 -19.29 -15.59
CA LYS A 90 -7.45 -19.11 -16.69
C LYS A 90 -6.74 -18.92 -18.03
N ARG A 91 -5.65 -18.15 -18.08
CA ARG A 91 -4.86 -17.92 -19.28
C ARG A 91 -4.14 -19.19 -19.75
N LYS A 92 -3.51 -19.95 -18.84
CA LYS A 92 -2.90 -21.24 -19.17
C LYS A 92 -3.90 -22.25 -19.73
N ASN A 93 -5.10 -22.34 -19.16
CA ASN A 93 -6.15 -23.23 -19.67
C ASN A 93 -6.63 -22.83 -21.07
N PHE A 94 -6.73 -21.53 -21.35
CA PHE A 94 -7.07 -21.03 -22.68
C PHE A 94 -5.97 -21.35 -23.71
N GLU A 95 -4.70 -21.15 -23.36
CA GLU A 95 -3.55 -21.50 -24.22
C GLU A 95 -3.46 -23.02 -24.46
N LEU A 96 -3.79 -23.85 -23.46
CA LEU A 96 -3.82 -25.30 -23.58
C LEU A 96 -4.94 -25.77 -24.54
N LYS A 97 -6.15 -25.20 -24.39
CA LYS A 97 -7.29 -25.49 -25.29
C LYS A 97 -6.97 -25.13 -26.74
N ASN A 98 -6.44 -23.93 -26.99
CA ASN A 98 -6.05 -23.50 -28.33
C ASN A 98 -4.95 -24.37 -28.96
N LYS A 99 -4.12 -25.05 -28.17
CA LYS A 99 -3.11 -26.00 -28.68
C LYS A 99 -3.70 -27.36 -29.02
N LEU A 100 -4.74 -27.79 -28.30
CA LEU A 100 -5.46 -29.03 -28.55
C LEU A 100 -6.36 -28.93 -29.78
N GLU A 101 -6.97 -27.76 -30.00
CA GLU A 101 -7.86 -27.49 -31.14
C GLU A 101 -7.12 -27.23 -32.47
N ARG A 102 -5.79 -27.10 -32.44
CA ARG A 102 -4.92 -26.89 -33.62
C ARG A 102 -4.15 -28.15 -34.05
N LYS A 103 -4.49 -29.31 -33.49
CA LYS A 103 -4.03 -30.63 -33.93
C LYS A 103 -5.20 -31.37 -34.57
#